data_AF-A0A2E3PFD7-F1
#
_entry.id   AF-A0A2E3PFD7-F1
#
_cell.length_a   1.000
_cell.length_b   1.000
_cell.length_c   1.000
_cell.angle_alpha   90.00
_cell.angle_beta   90.00
_cell.angle_gamma   90.00
#
_symmetry.space_group_name_H-M   'P 1'
#
loop_
_entity.id
_entity.type
_entity.pdbx_description
1 polymer ?
#
loop_
_entity_poly.entity_id
_entity_poly.type
_entity_poly.pdbx_seq_one_letter_code
_entity_poly.pdbx_strand_id
1 'polypeptide(L)'
;MKAVSGANLGAVRQPRRRRQGCPMQAYDALPEPLRVWLSQAALPWSPASCRRIWRKARARGEGVEDVLARLDRAERHALLREGSGI
;
A
#
# COMPACT_ATOMS: atom_id res chain seq x y z
N MET A 1 28.19 25.27 -8.31
CA MET A 1 28.22 23.92 -8.92
C MET A 1 26.92 23.21 -8.54
N LYS A 2 25.92 23.11 -9.43
CA LYS A 2 24.64 22.42 -9.14
C LYS A 2 24.69 21.02 -9.76
N ALA A 3 24.57 19.99 -8.95
CA ALA A 3 24.55 18.60 -9.40
C ALA A 3 23.24 18.29 -10.13
N VAL A 4 23.35 17.89 -11.38
CA VAL A 4 22.28 17.27 -12.17
C VAL A 4 22.08 15.86 -11.64
N SER A 5 20.93 15.57 -11.03
CA SER A 5 20.51 14.20 -10.74
C SER A 5 19.46 13.80 -11.77
N GLY A 6 19.92 13.23 -12.89
CA GLY A 6 19.07 12.53 -13.84
C GLY A 6 18.46 11.31 -13.18
N ALA A 7 17.15 11.31 -12.98
CA ALA A 7 16.41 10.11 -12.60
C ALA A 7 15.69 9.59 -13.84
N ASN A 8 16.19 8.48 -14.40
CA ASN A 8 15.48 7.68 -15.41
C ASN A 8 14.30 6.94 -14.76
N LEU A 9 13.29 7.70 -14.33
CA LEU A 9 12.06 7.16 -13.76
C LEU A 9 10.94 7.66 -14.66
N GLY A 10 10.30 6.75 -15.40
CA GLY A 10 9.12 7.06 -16.22
C GLY A 10 8.01 7.76 -15.41
N ALA A 11 6.94 8.18 -16.09
CA ALA A 11 5.90 9.05 -15.55
C ALA A 11 5.09 8.44 -14.37
N VAL A 12 5.69 8.35 -13.19
CA VAL A 12 5.00 7.99 -11.95
C VAL A 12 4.28 9.23 -11.39
N ARG A 13 2.96 9.19 -11.32
CA ARG A 13 2.12 10.29 -10.82
C ARG A 13 2.19 10.49 -9.30
N GLN A 14 3.00 9.69 -8.60
CA GLN A 14 3.10 9.74 -7.14
C GLN A 14 4.22 10.69 -6.70
N PRO A 15 3.93 11.72 -5.87
CA PRO A 15 4.95 12.61 -5.35
C PRO A 15 5.92 11.83 -4.44
N ARG A 16 7.23 12.05 -4.63
CA ARG A 16 8.27 11.48 -3.78
C ARG A 16 8.16 12.06 -2.37
N ARG A 17 7.45 11.36 -1.49
CA ARG A 17 7.27 11.75 -0.09
C ARG A 17 8.50 11.30 0.71
N ARG A 18 9.15 12.24 1.42
CA ARG A 18 10.19 11.92 2.42
C ARG A 18 9.61 10.90 3.43
N ARG A 19 10.24 9.74 3.55
CA ARG A 19 9.83 8.64 4.44
C ARG A 19 10.02 9.06 5.90
N GLN A 20 8.96 9.55 6.54
CA GLN A 20 8.87 9.63 8.00
C GLN A 20 8.23 8.32 8.49
N GLY A 21 9.08 7.38 8.92
CA GLY A 21 8.69 6.08 9.45
C GLY A 21 9.57 4.95 8.93
N CYS A 22 9.81 3.94 9.76
CA CYS A 22 10.53 2.72 9.41
C CYS A 22 9.55 1.74 8.73
N PRO A 23 9.55 1.61 7.40
CA PRO A 23 8.59 0.75 6.69
C PRO A 23 8.67 -0.71 7.12
N MET A 24 9.87 -1.18 7.47
CA MET A 24 10.10 -2.53 8.00
C MET A 24 9.35 -2.75 9.32
N GLN A 25 9.51 -1.85 10.30
CA GLN A 25 8.78 -1.95 11.57
C GLN A 25 7.25 -1.93 11.38
N ALA A 26 6.76 -1.16 10.41
CA ALA A 26 5.34 -1.12 10.10
C ALA A 26 4.83 -2.43 9.48
N TYR A 27 5.68 -3.11 8.70
CA TYR A 27 5.40 -4.42 8.13
C TYR A 27 5.48 -5.53 9.18
N ASP A 28 6.50 -5.51 10.04
CA ASP A 28 6.70 -6.50 11.10
C ASP A 28 5.57 -6.46 12.14
N ALA A 29 4.95 -5.29 12.34
CA ALA A 29 3.80 -5.11 13.23
C ALA A 29 2.45 -5.54 12.61
N LEU A 30 2.41 -6.07 11.39
CA LEU A 30 1.18 -6.55 10.75
C LEU A 30 0.82 -7.97 11.20
N PRO A 31 -0.47 -8.28 11.37
CA PRO A 31 -0.92 -9.66 11.55
C PRO A 31 -0.55 -10.54 10.37
N GLU A 32 -0.35 -11.83 10.63
CA GLU A 32 0.07 -12.81 9.61
C GLU A 32 -0.82 -12.85 8.36
N PRO A 33 -2.16 -12.90 8.47
CA PRO A 33 -3.03 -12.90 7.28
C PRO A 33 -2.85 -11.64 6.42
N LEU A 34 -2.59 -10.50 7.07
CA LEU A 34 -2.38 -9.23 6.38
C LEU A 34 -1.01 -9.18 5.70
N ARG A 35 0.02 -9.81 6.28
CA ARG A 35 1.34 -9.93 5.65
C ARG A 35 1.31 -10.80 4.40
N VAL A 36 0.63 -11.94 4.48
CA VAL A 36 0.43 -12.88 3.35
C VAL A 36 -0.34 -12.22 2.21
N TRP A 37 -1.37 -11.43 2.53
CA TRP A 37 -2.07 -10.63 1.53
C TRP A 37 -1.15 -9.59 0.89
N LEU A 38 -0.40 -8.84 1.71
CA LEU A 38 0.48 -7.77 1.23
C LEU A 38 1.63 -8.29 0.35
N SER A 39 2.11 -9.52 0.57
CA SER A 39 3.11 -10.14 -0.29
C SER A 39 2.57 -10.59 -1.65
N GLN A 40 1.25 -10.76 -1.78
CA GLN A 40 0.59 -11.17 -3.03
C GLN A 40 -0.04 -10.01 -3.80
N ALA A 41 -0.10 -8.82 -3.18
CA ALA A 41 -0.66 -7.61 -3.78
C ALA A 41 0.10 -7.23 -5.07
N ALA A 42 -0.65 -6.89 -6.12
CA ALA A 42 -0.11 -6.47 -7.41
C ALA A 42 0.49 -5.06 -7.39
N LEU A 43 0.01 -4.20 -6.49
CA LEU A 43 0.52 -2.84 -6.31
C LEU A 43 1.50 -2.73 -5.14
N PRO A 44 2.47 -1.79 -5.19
CA PRO A 44 3.37 -1.51 -4.07
C PRO A 44 2.65 -0.71 -2.97
N TRP A 45 1.72 -1.37 -2.28
CA TRP A 45 0.96 -0.81 -1.17
C TRP A 45 1.86 -0.48 0.03
N SER A 46 1.60 0.65 0.69
CA SER A 46 2.30 0.96 1.95
C SER A 46 1.74 0.12 3.12
N PRO A 47 2.60 -0.51 3.94
CA PRO A 47 2.17 -1.31 5.11
C PRO A 47 1.26 -0.52 6.07
N ALA A 48 1.51 0.79 6.23
CA ALA A 48 0.72 1.67 7.08
C ALA A 48 -0.73 1.83 6.60
N SER A 49 -0.96 1.89 5.28
CA SER A 49 -2.33 2.00 4.74
C SER A 49 -3.11 0.70 4.95
N CYS A 50 -2.47 -0.44 4.69
CA CYS A 50 -3.04 -1.77 4.94
C CYS A 50 -3.41 -1.94 6.42
N ARG A 51 -2.50 -1.58 7.34
CA ARG A 51 -2.75 -1.62 8.79
C ARG A 51 -3.93 -0.76 9.21
N ARG A 52 -4.08 0.43 8.61
CA ARG A 52 -5.20 1.35 8.91
C ARG A 52 -6.53 0.77 8.45
N ILE A 53 -6.58 0.18 7.26
CA ILE A 53 -7.77 -0.51 6.73
C ILE A 53 -8.12 -1.68 7.67
N TRP A 54 -7.14 -2.51 8.01
CA TRP A 54 -7.31 -3.64 8.92
C TRP A 54 -7.86 -3.22 10.29
N ARG A 55 -7.23 -2.26 10.95
CA ARG A 55 -7.68 -1.77 12.26
C ARG A 55 -9.12 -1.24 12.22
N LYS A 56 -9.50 -0.50 11.18
CA LYS A 56 -10.86 0.01 11.04
C LYS A 56 -11.89 -1.11 10.87
N ALA A 57 -11.56 -2.13 10.09
CA ALA A 57 -12.45 -3.27 9.88
C ALA A 57 -12.58 -4.14 11.14
N ARG A 58 -11.45 -4.44 11.81
CA ARG A 58 -11.46 -5.15 13.09
C ARG A 58 -12.22 -4.41 14.19
N ALA A 59 -12.11 -3.08 14.23
CA ALA A 59 -12.89 -2.26 15.17
C ALA A 59 -14.41 -2.29 14.92
N ARG A 60 -14.84 -2.66 13.70
CA ARG A 60 -16.25 -2.87 13.34
C ARG A 60 -16.74 -4.29 13.60
N GLY A 61 -15.85 -5.19 14.05
CA GLY A 61 -16.14 -6.61 14.22
C GLY A 61 -16.07 -7.42 12.93
N GLU A 62 -15.50 -6.88 11.84
CA GLU A 62 -15.35 -7.61 10.58
C GLU A 62 -14.41 -8.83 10.76
N GLY A 63 -14.79 -9.94 10.09
CA GLY A 63 -13.97 -11.15 10.01
C GLY A 63 -12.68 -10.89 9.22
N VAL A 64 -11.69 -11.75 9.40
CA VAL A 64 -10.40 -11.62 8.68
C VAL A 64 -10.62 -11.61 7.16
N GLU A 65 -11.44 -12.53 6.67
CA GLU A 65 -11.77 -12.66 5.25
C GLU A 65 -12.46 -11.40 4.69
N ASP A 66 -13.39 -10.80 5.44
CA ASP A 66 -14.07 -9.56 5.03
C ASP A 66 -13.08 -8.40 4.89
N VAL A 67 -12.12 -8.31 5.82
CA VAL A 67 -11.07 -7.29 5.77
C VAL A 67 -10.19 -7.47 4.54
N LEU A 68 -9.82 -8.72 4.22
CA LEU A 68 -9.01 -9.04 3.04
C LEU A 68 -9.78 -8.75 1.74
N ALA A 69 -11.05 -9.12 1.65
CA ALA A 69 -11.90 -8.79 0.51
C ALA A 69 -12.02 -7.27 0.30
N ARG A 70 -12.06 -6.50 1.39
CA ARG A 70 -12.08 -5.03 1.32
C ARG A 70 -10.76 -4.44 0.83
N LEU A 71 -9.63 -5.07 1.19
CA LEU A 71 -8.31 -4.71 0.67
C LEU A 71 -8.18 -5.01 -0.83
N ASP A 72 -8.65 -6.18 -1.27
CA ASP A 72 -8.68 -6.57 -2.70
C ASP A 72 -9.53 -5.58 -3.54
N ARG A 73 -10.73 -5.23 -3.06
CA ARG A 73 -11.54 -4.18 -3.73
C ARG A 73 -10.78 -2.85 -3.85
N ALA A 74 -10.09 -2.43 -2.78
CA ALA A 74 -9.32 -1.20 -2.79
C ALA A 74 -8.12 -1.28 -3.76
N GLU A 75 -7.48 -2.45 -3.88
CA GLU A 75 -6.44 -2.70 -4.88
C GLU A 75 -6.98 -2.61 -6.30
N ARG A 76 -8.10 -3.25 -6.61
CA ARG A 76 -8.73 -3.17 -7.94
C ARG A 76 -9.07 -1.72 -8.32
N HIS A 77 -9.60 -0.93 -7.39
CA HIS A 77 -9.86 0.50 -7.63
C HIS A 77 -8.58 1.30 -7.86
N ALA A 78 -7.50 0.98 -7.15
CA ALA A 78 -6.20 1.63 -7.35
C ALA A 78 -5.59 1.24 -8.70
N LEU A 79 -5.67 -0.03 -9.10
CA LEU A 79 -5.22 -0.53 -10.40
C LEU A 79 -5.94 0.17 -11.55
N LEU A 80 -7.27 0.36 -11.46
CA LEU A 80 -8.04 1.12 -12.45
C LEU A 80 -7.57 2.57 -12.56
N ARG A 81 -7.23 3.21 -11.43
CA ARG A 81 -6.73 4.59 -11.41
C ARG A 81 -5.35 4.71 -12.05
N GLU A 82 -4.45 3.77 -11.76
CA GLU A 82 -3.10 3.77 -12.34
C GLU A 82 -3.13 3.37 -13.82
N GLY A 83 -3.99 2.44 -14.22
CA GLY A 83 -4.15 1.98 -15.61
C GLY A 83 -4.86 2.98 -16.52
N SER A 84 -5.66 3.91 -15.97
CA SER A 84 -6.38 4.93 -16.72
C SER A 84 -5.51 6.15 -17.10
N GLY A 85 -4.18 6.04 -16.93
CA GLY A 85 -3.20 7.10 -17.21
C GLY A 85 -2.34 6.88 -18.47
N ILE A 86 -2.79 6.04 -19.40
CA ILE A 86 -2.23 5.89 -20.76
C ILE A 86 -3.09 6.70 -21.74
#